data_AF-A0A4Q3FNP1-F1
#
_entry.id   AF-A0A4Q3FNP1-F1
#
_cell.length_a   1.000
_cell.length_b   1.000
_cell.length_c   1.000
_cell.angle_alpha   90.00
_cell.angle_beta   90.00
_cell.angle_gamma   90.00
#
_symmetry.space_group_name_H-M   'P 1'
#
loop_
_entity.id
_entity.type
_entity.pdbx_description
1 polymer ?
#
loop_
_entity_poly.entity_id
_entity_poly.type
_entity_poly.pdbx_seq_one_letter_code
_entity_poly.pdbx_strand_id
1 'polypeptide(L)'
;MRISAQLATLNALALAHRLIGMELLVEGVGGTIVETEAYLADDPASHSFRGPTRTNAAMFGPAWHAYVYRSYGLHWCFNVVAADNGAVLIRALDPQRGLGEMLARRGTMKHLCSGPGRLTQALGISDAHDGLDLKTAPFAFIDRPHAPEMICGPRIGITKAAEYPWRFGLAGSRFLSLPFPSKGSRAIPS
;
A
#
# COMPACT_ATOMS: atom_id res chain seq x y z
N MET A 1 -18.07 -3.92 -1.44
CA MET A 1 -18.30 -2.99 -0.32
C MET A 1 -17.99 -1.58 -0.79
N ARG A 2 -18.83 -0.58 -0.51
CA ARG A 2 -18.53 0.82 -0.85
C ARG A 2 -17.58 1.39 0.20
N ILE A 3 -16.47 1.96 -0.25
CA ILE A 3 -15.59 2.78 0.58
C ILE A 3 -16.43 3.90 1.18
N SER A 4 -16.45 4.04 2.51
CA SER A 4 -17.26 5.06 3.16
C SER A 4 -16.73 6.46 2.81
N ALA A 5 -17.61 7.46 2.79
CA ALA A 5 -17.22 8.85 2.51
C ALA A 5 -16.11 9.35 3.47
N GLN A 6 -16.08 8.83 4.69
CA GLN A 6 -15.07 9.14 5.70
C GLN A 6 -13.67 8.63 5.33
N LEU A 7 -13.55 7.50 4.63
CA LEU A 7 -12.27 7.00 4.15
C LEU A 7 -11.67 7.89 3.05
N ALA A 8 -12.52 8.59 2.29
CA ALA A 8 -12.08 9.46 1.21
C ALA A 8 -11.49 10.79 1.68
N THR A 9 -11.63 11.14 2.96
CA THR A 9 -11.13 12.39 3.54
C THR A 9 -9.86 12.19 4.38
N LEU A 10 -9.35 10.96 4.50
CA LEU A 10 -8.16 10.67 5.30
C LEU A 10 -6.90 11.18 4.61
N ASN A 11 -5.99 11.76 5.39
CA ASN A 11 -4.62 12.03 4.98
C ASN A 11 -3.82 10.71 4.84
N ALA A 12 -2.64 10.76 4.22
CA ALA A 12 -1.90 9.53 3.94
C ALA A 12 -1.54 8.73 5.20
N LEU A 13 -1.27 9.41 6.33
CA LEU A 13 -0.92 8.74 7.58
C LEU A 13 -2.12 7.95 8.14
N ALA A 14 -3.27 8.60 8.32
CA ALA A 14 -4.48 7.95 8.81
C ALA A 14 -4.98 6.86 7.85
N LEU A 15 -4.87 7.10 6.54
CA LEU A 15 -5.24 6.11 5.53
C LEU A 15 -4.34 4.86 5.59
N ALA A 16 -3.03 5.03 5.79
CA ALA A 16 -2.10 3.90 5.89
C ALA A 16 -2.44 2.99 7.08
N HIS A 17 -2.70 3.57 8.26
CA HIS A 17 -3.18 2.81 9.43
C HIS A 17 -4.50 2.09 9.15
N ARG A 18 -5.41 2.76 8.44
CA ARG A 18 -6.76 2.26 8.19
C ARG A 18 -6.79 1.09 7.21
N LEU A 19 -5.85 1.06 6.26
CA LEU A 19 -5.72 0.03 5.23
C LEU A 19 -5.20 -1.31 5.78
N ILE A 20 -4.40 -1.31 6.86
CA ILE A 20 -3.93 -2.55 7.48
C ILE A 20 -5.12 -3.45 7.86
N GLY A 21 -5.08 -4.74 7.53
CA GLY A 21 -6.16 -5.68 7.82
C GLY A 21 -7.36 -5.62 6.86
N MET A 22 -7.48 -4.62 5.98
CA MET A 22 -8.46 -4.66 4.89
C MET A 22 -8.04 -5.66 3.81
N GLU A 23 -8.99 -6.24 3.07
CA GLU A 23 -8.63 -7.00 1.86
C GLU A 23 -8.52 -6.07 0.66
N LEU A 24 -7.47 -6.27 -0.16
CA LEU A 24 -7.33 -5.71 -1.49
C LEU A 24 -7.45 -6.84 -2.51
N LEU A 25 -8.39 -6.70 -3.45
CA LEU A 25 -8.54 -7.56 -4.61
C LEU A 25 -8.39 -6.76 -5.90
N VAL A 26 -7.74 -7.37 -6.89
CA VAL A 26 -7.66 -6.91 -8.29
C VAL A 26 -8.18 -8.05 -9.15
N GLU A 27 -9.30 -7.83 -9.83
CA GLU A 27 -10.01 -8.87 -10.60
C GLU A 27 -10.33 -10.12 -9.74
N GLY A 28 -10.64 -9.93 -8.46
CA GLY A 28 -10.94 -11.01 -7.52
C GLY A 28 -9.71 -11.73 -6.93
N VAL A 29 -8.49 -11.41 -7.40
CA VAL A 29 -7.23 -11.96 -6.91
C VAL A 29 -6.66 -11.04 -5.83
N GLY A 30 -6.24 -11.57 -4.68
CA GLY A 30 -5.65 -10.75 -3.63
C GLY A 30 -5.70 -11.33 -2.23
N GLY A 31 -5.78 -10.45 -1.24
CA GLY A 31 -5.80 -10.84 0.16
C GLY A 31 -5.66 -9.67 1.11
N THR A 32 -5.40 -9.98 2.38
CA THR A 32 -5.36 -9.00 3.46
C THR A 32 -4.11 -8.12 3.37
N ILE A 33 -4.26 -6.80 3.42
CA ILE A 33 -3.15 -5.85 3.50
C ILE A 33 -2.48 -5.99 4.86
N VAL A 34 -1.22 -6.39 4.89
CA VAL A 34 -0.48 -6.58 6.15
C VAL A 34 0.62 -5.55 6.35
N GLU A 35 0.92 -4.74 5.34
CA GLU A 35 1.98 -3.74 5.44
C GLU A 35 1.76 -2.57 4.49
N THR A 36 1.94 -1.36 5.00
CA THR A 36 1.81 -0.11 4.25
C THR A 36 2.89 0.90 4.64
N GLU A 37 3.18 1.86 3.77
CA GLU A 37 3.95 3.07 4.10
C GLU A 37 3.18 4.33 3.71
N ALA A 38 3.22 5.35 4.58
CA ALA A 38 2.65 6.66 4.29
C ALA A 38 3.71 7.63 3.75
N TYR A 39 3.30 8.44 2.78
CA TYR A 39 4.05 9.55 2.21
C TYR A 39 3.14 10.78 2.17
N LEU A 40 3.43 11.76 3.01
CA LEU A 40 2.67 13.02 3.06
C LEU A 40 3.09 13.96 1.92
N ALA A 41 2.30 14.99 1.62
CA ALA A 41 2.67 15.96 0.59
C ALA A 41 3.87 16.83 0.98
N ASP A 42 4.12 17.05 2.26
CA ASP A 42 5.25 17.81 2.81
C ASP A 42 6.46 16.93 3.19
N ASP A 43 6.41 15.63 2.86
CA ASP A 43 7.48 14.68 3.14
C ASP A 43 8.56 14.67 2.05
N PRO A 44 9.83 14.97 2.35
CA PRO A 44 10.92 14.97 1.36
C PRO A 44 11.19 13.63 0.65
N ALA A 45 10.67 12.51 1.16
CA ALA A 45 10.71 11.20 0.52
C ALA A 45 9.52 10.93 -0.42
N SER A 46 8.48 11.75 -0.38
CA SER A 46 7.28 11.64 -1.22
C SER A 46 7.54 12.15 -2.64
N HIS A 47 6.88 11.51 -3.61
CA HIS A 47 6.90 11.98 -4.99
C HIS A 47 6.10 13.27 -5.19
N SER A 48 5.16 13.61 -4.31
CA SER A 48 4.39 14.86 -4.40
C SER A 48 5.11 16.08 -3.77
N PHE A 49 6.20 15.87 -3.03
CA PHE A 49 6.90 16.92 -2.28
C PHE A 49 7.33 18.14 -3.10
N ARG A 50 7.76 17.92 -4.34
CA ARG A 50 8.23 18.99 -5.25
C ARG A 50 7.11 19.55 -6.14
N GLY A 51 5.86 19.18 -5.87
CA GLY A 51 4.71 19.55 -6.68
C GLY A 51 4.48 18.62 -7.89
N PRO A 52 3.50 18.99 -8.73
CA PRO A 52 3.03 18.14 -9.82
C PRO A 52 4.02 18.06 -10.99
N THR A 53 4.14 16.86 -11.52
CA THR A 53 4.91 16.49 -12.70
C THR A 53 4.07 15.51 -13.53
N ARG A 54 4.49 15.21 -14.76
CA ARG A 54 3.79 14.22 -15.58
C ARG A 54 3.76 12.82 -14.94
N THR A 55 4.79 12.45 -14.18
CA THR A 55 4.99 11.09 -13.65
C THR A 55 4.35 10.86 -12.27
N ASN A 56 3.91 11.91 -11.58
CA ASN A 56 3.18 11.82 -10.30
C ASN A 56 1.77 12.42 -10.40
N ALA A 57 1.28 12.69 -11.62
CA ALA A 57 0.02 13.39 -11.85
C ALA A 57 -1.17 12.74 -11.11
N ALA A 58 -1.18 11.40 -11.00
CA ALA A 58 -2.21 10.67 -10.26
C ALA A 58 -2.30 11.09 -8.78
N MET A 59 -1.19 11.45 -8.13
CA MET A 59 -1.17 11.92 -6.73
C MET A 59 -1.86 13.26 -6.52
N PHE A 60 -2.08 14.04 -7.59
CA PHE A 60 -2.79 15.31 -7.57
C PHE A 60 -4.22 15.18 -8.13
N GLY A 61 -4.67 13.94 -8.37
CA GLY A 61 -6.04 13.61 -8.71
C GLY A 61 -6.91 13.41 -7.46
N PRO A 62 -8.13 12.85 -7.63
CA PRO A 62 -9.00 12.59 -6.50
C PRO A 62 -8.42 11.51 -5.57
N ALA A 63 -8.72 11.60 -4.27
CA ALA A 63 -8.41 10.53 -3.32
C ALA A 63 -9.01 9.18 -3.77
N TRP A 64 -8.40 8.09 -3.31
CA TRP A 64 -8.73 6.72 -3.75
C TRP A 64 -8.55 6.47 -5.24
N HIS A 65 -7.61 7.17 -5.87
CA HIS A 65 -7.09 6.76 -7.17
C HIS A 65 -5.79 5.99 -6.98
N ALA A 66 -5.52 5.07 -7.91
CA ALA A 66 -4.27 4.36 -7.96
C ALA A 66 -3.15 5.32 -8.36
N TYR A 67 -2.02 5.25 -7.65
CA TYR A 67 -0.76 5.80 -8.14
C TYR A 67 0.22 4.66 -8.34
N VAL A 68 0.58 4.39 -9.60
CA VAL A 68 1.43 3.27 -10.01
C VAL A 68 2.66 3.79 -10.74
N TYR A 69 3.84 3.39 -10.27
CA TYR A 69 5.10 3.81 -10.87
C TYR A 69 6.12 2.68 -10.87
N ARG A 70 7.13 2.75 -11.75
CA ARG A 70 8.27 1.81 -11.71
C ARG A 70 9.31 2.26 -10.70
N SER A 71 9.60 1.42 -9.72
CA SER A 71 10.75 1.59 -8.83
C SER A 71 12.03 1.14 -9.55
N TYR A 72 12.94 2.09 -9.79
CA TYR A 72 14.21 1.89 -10.51
C TYR A 72 14.07 1.17 -11.87
N GLY A 73 12.92 1.30 -12.53
CA GLY A 73 12.63 0.65 -13.81
C GLY A 73 12.36 -0.86 -13.74
N LEU A 74 12.49 -1.50 -12.57
CA LEU A 74 12.47 -2.95 -12.41
C LEU A 74 11.07 -3.51 -12.10
N HIS A 75 10.37 -2.91 -11.15
CA HIS A 75 9.09 -3.42 -10.66
C HIS A 75 8.08 -2.29 -10.44
N TRP A 76 6.80 -2.61 -10.55
CA TRP A 76 5.72 -1.68 -10.23
C TRP A 76 5.55 -1.55 -8.71
N CYS A 77 5.32 -0.32 -8.26
CA CYS A 77 4.79 -0.01 -6.93
C CYS A 77 3.35 0.47 -7.08
N PHE A 78 2.48 0.09 -6.15
CA PHE A 78 1.07 0.45 -6.15
C PHE A 78 0.72 1.23 -4.90
N ASN A 79 0.12 2.40 -5.07
CA ASN A 79 -0.22 3.30 -4.00
C ASN A 79 -1.70 3.72 -4.07
N VAL A 80 -2.27 4.03 -2.92
CA VAL A 80 -3.59 4.65 -2.77
C VAL A 80 -3.38 6.15 -2.53
N VAL A 81 -3.89 7.01 -3.40
CA VAL A 81 -3.83 8.47 -3.23
C VAL A 81 -4.75 8.89 -2.09
N ALA A 82 -4.22 9.70 -1.17
CA ALA A 82 -4.93 10.23 -0.01
C ALA A 82 -5.49 11.64 -0.27
N ALA A 83 -6.30 12.16 0.67
CA ALA A 83 -6.98 13.44 0.49
C ALA A 83 -6.06 14.67 0.53
N ASP A 84 -4.84 14.52 1.03
CA ASP A 84 -3.85 15.57 1.23
C ASP A 84 -2.79 15.64 0.11
N ASN A 85 -3.04 15.00 -1.05
CA ASN A 85 -2.05 14.74 -2.11
C ASN A 85 -0.84 13.91 -1.62
N GLY A 86 -0.96 13.26 -0.46
CA GLY A 86 -0.10 12.18 -0.05
C GLY A 86 -0.53 10.86 -0.69
N ALA A 87 0.25 9.80 -0.46
CA ALA A 87 -0.11 8.47 -0.90
C ALA A 87 0.32 7.40 0.09
N VAL A 88 -0.37 6.26 0.03
CA VAL A 88 -0.06 5.07 0.81
C VAL A 88 0.46 3.99 -0.11
N LEU A 89 1.73 3.61 0.04
CA LEU A 89 2.29 2.44 -0.63
C LEU A 89 1.73 1.19 0.03
N ILE A 90 1.11 0.30 -0.76
CA ILE A 90 0.82 -1.05 -0.30
C ILE A 90 2.10 -1.86 -0.45
N ARG A 91 2.60 -2.46 0.64
CA ARG A 91 3.89 -3.15 0.65
C ARG A 91 3.80 -4.65 0.68
N ALA A 92 2.80 -5.18 1.38
CA ALA A 92 2.62 -6.61 1.45
C ALA A 92 1.18 -7.02 1.71
N LEU A 93 0.83 -8.19 1.20
CA LEU A 93 -0.42 -8.88 1.47
C LEU A 93 -0.18 -10.24 2.11
N ASP A 94 -1.10 -10.69 2.96
CA ASP A 94 -1.37 -12.10 3.21
C ASP A 94 -2.28 -12.61 2.08
N PRO A 95 -1.76 -13.39 1.11
CA PRO A 95 -2.49 -13.80 -0.08
C PRO A 95 -3.52 -14.89 0.27
N GLN A 96 -4.77 -14.69 -0.14
CA GLN A 96 -5.90 -15.54 0.26
C GLN A 96 -6.76 -15.99 -0.93
N ARG A 97 -6.84 -15.18 -2.00
CA ARG A 97 -7.71 -15.42 -3.17
C ARG A 97 -6.90 -15.40 -4.45
N GLY A 98 -7.19 -16.33 -5.36
CA GLY A 98 -6.51 -16.42 -6.65
C GLY A 98 -5.03 -16.82 -6.56
N LEU A 99 -4.70 -17.74 -5.64
CA LEU A 99 -3.31 -18.19 -5.42
C LEU A 99 -2.71 -18.85 -6.67
N GLY A 100 -3.52 -19.54 -7.48
CA GLY A 100 -3.08 -20.15 -8.73
C GLY A 100 -2.65 -19.10 -9.77
N GLU A 101 -3.43 -18.04 -9.92
CA GLU A 101 -3.12 -16.90 -10.80
C GLU A 101 -1.88 -16.15 -10.33
N MET A 102 -1.77 -15.89 -9.02
CA MET A 102 -0.58 -15.29 -8.44
C MET A 102 0.66 -16.16 -8.68
N LEU A 103 0.57 -17.48 -8.49
CA LEU A 103 1.65 -18.43 -8.75
C LEU A 103 2.04 -18.41 -10.23
N ALA A 104 1.08 -18.43 -11.15
CA ALA A 104 1.35 -18.37 -12.59
C ALA A 104 2.11 -17.09 -12.97
N ARG A 105 1.75 -15.94 -12.38
CA ARG A 105 2.42 -14.65 -12.62
C ARG A 105 3.81 -14.56 -11.97
N ARG A 106 4.00 -15.19 -10.80
CA ARG A 106 5.23 -15.12 -10.01
C ARG A 106 6.24 -16.23 -10.30
N GLY A 107 5.79 -17.38 -10.80
CA GLY A 107 6.58 -18.61 -10.94
C GLY A 107 6.98 -19.25 -9.60
N THR A 108 6.55 -18.73 -8.45
CA THR A 108 6.89 -19.27 -7.13
C THR A 108 5.87 -18.87 -6.06
N MET A 109 5.64 -19.77 -5.09
CA MET A 109 4.85 -19.49 -3.88
C MET A 109 5.66 -18.79 -2.78
N LYS A 110 7.00 -18.78 -2.88
CA LYS A 110 7.86 -18.16 -1.87
C LYS A 110 7.72 -16.64 -1.92
N HIS A 111 7.38 -16.04 -0.78
CA HIS A 111 7.20 -14.58 -0.66
C HIS A 111 6.26 -14.01 -1.74
N LEU A 112 5.10 -14.66 -1.90
CA LEU A 112 4.16 -14.38 -2.99
C LEU A 112 3.71 -12.91 -3.02
N CYS A 113 3.49 -12.30 -1.86
CA CYS A 113 3.11 -10.88 -1.77
C CYS A 113 3.95 -10.11 -0.73
N SER A 114 5.09 -10.64 -0.27
CA SER A 114 5.94 -10.00 0.75
C SER A 114 6.93 -9.01 0.11
N GLY A 115 6.41 -7.87 -0.37
CA GLY A 115 7.18 -6.75 -0.93
C GLY A 115 6.43 -6.04 -2.08
N PRO A 116 6.67 -4.73 -2.30
CA PRO A 116 5.88 -3.92 -3.25
C PRO A 116 5.92 -4.45 -4.69
N GLY A 117 7.11 -4.71 -5.24
CA GLY A 117 7.23 -5.30 -6.58
C GLY A 117 6.70 -6.73 -6.69
N ARG A 118 6.75 -7.47 -5.58
CA ARG A 118 6.28 -8.86 -5.50
C ARG A 118 4.76 -8.93 -5.53
N LEU A 119 4.09 -8.07 -4.78
CA LEU A 119 2.64 -8.02 -4.73
C LEU A 119 2.06 -7.50 -6.06
N THR A 120 2.65 -6.48 -6.68
CA THR A 120 2.14 -5.94 -7.94
C THR A 120 2.24 -6.98 -9.06
N GLN A 121 3.36 -7.72 -9.13
CA GLN A 121 3.48 -8.84 -10.06
C GLN A 121 2.44 -9.94 -9.78
N ALA A 122 2.23 -10.32 -8.51
CA ALA A 122 1.23 -11.33 -8.14
C ALA A 122 -0.20 -10.91 -8.51
N LEU A 123 -0.52 -9.63 -8.35
CA LEU A 123 -1.84 -9.05 -8.68
C LEU A 123 -2.00 -8.68 -10.16
N GLY A 124 -0.93 -8.73 -10.97
CA GLY A 124 -0.99 -8.29 -12.37
C GLY A 124 -1.08 -6.77 -12.54
N ILE A 125 -0.68 -6.00 -11.53
CA ILE A 125 -0.69 -4.53 -11.58
C ILE A 125 0.45 -4.02 -12.47
N SER A 126 0.12 -3.04 -13.31
CA SER A 126 1.00 -2.37 -14.28
C SER A 126 0.64 -0.89 -14.44
N ASP A 127 1.33 -0.17 -15.31
CA ASP A 127 0.99 1.21 -15.71
C ASP A 127 -0.43 1.39 -16.23
N ALA A 128 -1.04 0.35 -16.81
CA ALA A 128 -2.44 0.39 -17.23
C ALA A 128 -3.42 0.69 -16.07
N HIS A 129 -2.95 0.55 -14.83
CA HIS A 129 -3.74 0.80 -13.63
C HIS A 129 -3.49 2.19 -13.02
N ASP A 130 -2.49 2.95 -13.50
CA ASP A 130 -2.20 4.28 -12.95
C ASP A 130 -3.39 5.24 -13.16
N GLY A 131 -3.75 5.97 -12.12
CA GLY A 131 -4.87 6.92 -12.15
C GLY A 131 -6.27 6.31 -12.15
N LEU A 132 -6.44 4.99 -12.03
CA LEU A 132 -7.77 4.37 -11.96
C LEU A 132 -8.46 4.59 -10.60
N ASP A 133 -9.80 4.70 -10.61
CA ASP A 133 -10.60 4.80 -9.39
C ASP A 133 -10.66 3.43 -8.67
N LEU A 134 -10.11 3.39 -7.45
CA LEU A 134 -10.02 2.20 -6.61
C LEU A 134 -11.34 1.79 -5.95
N LYS A 135 -12.39 2.61 -6.09
CA LYS A 135 -13.75 2.30 -5.61
C LYS A 135 -14.54 1.46 -6.62
N THR A 136 -13.99 1.24 -7.81
CA THR A 136 -14.64 0.54 -8.92
C THR A 136 -13.78 -0.62 -9.43
N ALA A 137 -14.41 -1.49 -10.23
CA ALA A 137 -13.69 -2.56 -10.92
C ALA A 137 -12.51 -1.99 -11.74
N PRO A 138 -11.34 -2.67 -11.78
CA PRO A 138 -11.13 -4.05 -11.32
C PRO A 138 -10.83 -4.18 -9.81
N PHE A 139 -10.80 -3.07 -9.07
CA PHE A 139 -10.43 -3.06 -7.66
C PHE A 139 -11.61 -3.36 -6.74
N ALA A 140 -11.34 -4.07 -5.66
CA ALA A 140 -12.23 -4.14 -4.52
C ALA A 140 -11.44 -4.04 -3.22
N PHE A 141 -11.86 -3.11 -2.38
CA PHE A 141 -11.42 -3.02 -0.99
C PHE A 141 -12.53 -3.51 -0.08
N ILE A 142 -12.22 -4.45 0.81
CA ILE A 142 -13.16 -5.04 1.76
C ILE A 142 -12.69 -4.69 3.17
N ASP A 143 -13.63 -4.23 4.00
CA ASP A 143 -13.30 -3.76 5.33
C ASP A 143 -12.93 -4.91 6.26
N ARG A 144 -12.20 -4.55 7.31
CA ARG A 144 -11.92 -5.40 8.46
C ARG A 144 -13.06 -5.27 9.48
N PRO A 145 -13.47 -6.38 10.13
CA PRO A 145 -14.55 -6.34 11.12
C PRO A 145 -14.15 -5.61 12.40
N HIS A 146 -12.85 -5.60 12.74
CA HIS A 146 -12.32 -4.98 13.95
C HIS A 146 -10.98 -4.31 13.67
N ALA A 147 -10.59 -3.34 14.50
CA ALA A 147 -9.24 -2.79 14.46
C ALA A 147 -8.21 -3.86 14.88
N PRO A 148 -7.18 -4.13 14.06
CA PRO A 148 -6.15 -5.09 14.38
C PRO A 148 -5.06 -4.44 15.24
N GLU A 149 -4.30 -5.28 15.94
CA GLU A 149 -3.06 -4.84 16.55
C GLU A 149 -2.02 -4.52 15.46
N MET A 150 -1.42 -3.34 15.57
CA MET A 150 -0.46 -2.83 14.59
C MET A 150 0.87 -2.48 15.24
N ILE A 151 1.93 -2.71 14.47
CA ILE A 151 3.28 -2.25 14.76
C ILE A 151 3.65 -1.16 13.75
N CYS A 152 4.44 -0.18 14.18
CA CYS A 152 5.02 0.83 13.29
C CYS A 152 6.54 0.83 13.31
N GLY A 153 7.16 1.48 12.33
CA GLY A 153 8.61 1.60 12.23
C GLY A 153 9.06 2.46 11.07
N PRO A 154 10.38 2.61 10.86
CA PRO A 154 10.90 3.39 9.75
C PRO A 154 10.55 2.74 8.41
N ARG A 155 10.39 3.59 7.41
CA ARG A 155 10.13 3.19 6.02
C ARG A 155 11.37 2.58 5.37
N ILE A 156 11.17 1.74 4.37
CA ILE A 156 12.21 0.96 3.71
C ILE A 156 12.63 1.62 2.40
N GLY A 157 13.94 1.72 2.17
CA GLY A 157 14.50 2.13 0.88
C GLY A 157 14.45 3.63 0.63
N ILE A 158 14.29 4.44 1.68
CA ILE A 158 14.36 5.91 1.61
C ILE A 158 15.60 6.43 2.35
N THR A 159 16.15 7.55 1.89
CA THR A 159 17.33 8.21 2.49
C THR A 159 17.00 9.53 3.18
N LYS A 160 15.82 10.10 2.90
CA LYS A 160 15.33 11.33 3.53
C LYS A 160 14.16 10.99 4.44
N ALA A 161 14.02 11.71 5.56
CA ALA A 161 12.89 11.53 6.46
C ALA A 161 12.69 10.05 6.87
N ALA A 162 13.82 9.33 7.01
CA ALA A 162 13.89 7.88 7.23
C ALA A 162 13.62 7.52 8.70
N GLU A 163 13.76 8.49 9.60
CA GLU A 163 13.52 8.39 11.03
C GLU A 163 12.03 8.29 11.40
N TYR A 164 11.13 8.75 10.51
CA TYR A 164 9.71 8.75 10.82
C TYR A 164 9.11 7.34 10.81
N PRO A 165 8.30 6.98 11.81
CA PRO A 165 7.70 5.65 11.93
C PRO A 165 6.46 5.49 11.06
N TRP A 166 6.54 5.88 9.78
CA TRP A 166 5.43 5.90 8.83
C TRP A 166 5.28 4.63 8.00
N ARG A 167 5.88 3.53 8.46
CA ARG A 167 5.62 2.18 8.00
C ARG A 167 4.76 1.47 9.03
N PHE A 168 3.71 0.82 8.58
CA PHE A 168 2.74 0.11 9.43
C PHE A 168 2.65 -1.34 9.02
N GLY A 169 2.54 -2.22 10.02
CA GLY A 169 2.45 -3.66 9.82
C GLY A 169 1.39 -4.26 10.71
N LEU A 170 0.74 -5.32 10.22
CA LEU A 170 -0.14 -6.17 11.01
C LEU A 170 0.72 -6.98 11.99
N ALA A 171 0.48 -6.83 13.30
CA ALA A 171 1.26 -7.52 14.33
C ALA A 171 1.16 -9.05 14.17
N GLY A 172 2.29 -9.74 14.34
CA GLY A 172 2.36 -11.20 14.20
C GLY A 172 2.27 -11.75 12.77
N SER A 173 2.09 -10.91 11.75
CA SER A 173 2.01 -11.37 10.37
C SER A 173 3.33 -11.98 9.88
N ARG A 174 3.25 -13.21 9.34
CA ARG A 174 4.38 -13.88 8.67
C ARG A 174 4.67 -13.35 7.26
N PHE A 175 3.84 -12.43 6.76
CA PHE A 175 3.87 -11.96 5.38
C PHE A 175 4.48 -10.57 5.20
N LEU A 176 4.89 -9.92 6.31
CA LEU A 176 5.64 -8.66 6.28
C LEU A 176 6.84 -8.79 5.32
N SER A 177 7.07 -7.74 4.53
CA SER A 177 8.14 -7.71 3.54
C SER A 177 9.54 -7.74 4.16
N LEU A 178 9.70 -7.09 5.31
CA LEU A 178 10.88 -7.15 6.18
C LEU A 178 10.46 -7.13 7.65
N PRO A 179 11.29 -7.60 8.58
CA PRO A 179 11.05 -7.40 10.01
C PRO A 179 10.94 -5.92 10.38
N PHE A 180 10.19 -5.62 11.44
CA PHE A 180 10.23 -4.32 12.09
C PHE A 180 11.39 -4.29 13.10
N PRO A 181 12.10 -3.16 13.27
CA PRO A 181 13.16 -3.05 14.27
C PRO A 181 12.61 -3.29 15.68
N SER A 182 13.33 -4.09 16.48
CA SER A 182 12.98 -4.34 17.89
C SER A 182 13.11 -3.08 18.75
N LYS A 183 14.03 -2.18 18.41
CA LYS A 183 14.13 -0.82 18.96
C LYS A 183 13.50 0.16 17.98
N GLY A 184 12.37 0.77 18.35
CA GLY A 184 11.66 1.75 17.51
C GLY A 184 10.28 1.29 17.02
N SER A 185 9.97 -0.01 17.12
CA SER A 185 8.59 -0.45 17.00
C SER A 185 7.78 -0.06 18.23
N ARG A 186 6.66 0.61 17.99
CA ARG A 186 5.68 0.92 19.02
C ARG A 186 4.38 0.23 18.63
N ALA A 187 3.72 -0.37 19.62
CA ALA A 187 2.31 -0.69 19.47
C ALA A 187 1.56 0.61 19.23
N ILE A 188 0.74 0.65 18.19
CA ILE A 188 -0.18 1.77 18.00
C ILE A 188 -1.44 1.42 18.79
N PRO A 189 -1.81 2.21 19.82
CA PRO A 189 -3.05 1.96 20.54
C PRO A 189 -4.24 2.06 19.58
N SER A 190 -5.20 1.15 19.77
CA SER A 190 -6.41 0.98 18.97
C SER A 190 -7.31 2.21 18.96
#